data_AF-A0A4Y8K9U9-F1
#
_entry.id   AF-A0A4Y8K9U9-F1
#
_cell.length_a   1.000
_cell.length_b   1.000
_cell.length_c   1.000
_cell.angle_alpha   90.00
_cell.angle_beta   90.00
_cell.angle_gamma   90.00
#
_symmetry.space_group_name_H-M   'P 1'
#
loop_
_entity.id
_entity.type
_entity.pdbx_description
1 polymer ?
#
loop_
_entity_poly.entity_id
_entity_poly.type
_entity_poly.pdbx_seq_one_letter_code
_entity_poly.pdbx_strand_id
1 'polypeptide(L)'
;MGIGAFVTGWIPVLGLILGINGIVLGVLAMRRPAGKSFGRAGLIGSALAGVTNVLVTMVIVISLASSGIGAVIMAGGQPIVTPCYSFTGPRDYTNSFGNTRACVTALELLGERDADGVIHKTGFGSVLGRVMVTPDAMMITDAGVRNGSLDDVVESVIETYYPEAGEVTSPKEAVSLDGVDANLTRLNGTAENTRTRAFLTVLAPKAYQFAADPVKFFVISFVIPEDNGEEIIAAAIDSWRWK
;
A
#
# COMPACT_ATOMS: atom_id res chain seq x y z
N MET A 1 9.42 3.70 -11.51
CA MET A 1 8.46 4.64 -10.89
C MET A 1 9.11 5.63 -9.92
N GLY A 2 10.29 5.37 -9.34
CA GLY A 2 10.93 6.28 -8.36
C GLY A 2 11.41 7.64 -8.90
N ILE A 3 11.96 7.69 -10.13
CA ILE A 3 12.46 8.95 -10.72
C ILE A 3 11.31 9.92 -11.02
N GLY A 4 10.15 9.40 -11.46
CA GLY A 4 8.98 10.22 -11.76
C GLY A 4 8.44 10.94 -10.52
N ALA A 5 8.30 10.22 -9.40
CA ALA A 5 7.84 10.80 -8.13
C ALA A 5 8.83 11.82 -7.55
N PHE A 6 10.14 11.59 -7.71
CA PHE A 6 11.17 12.55 -7.32
C PHE A 6 11.08 13.83 -8.16
N VAL A 7 10.99 13.72 -9.49
CA VAL A 7 10.92 14.87 -10.39
C VAL A 7 9.62 15.66 -10.20
N THR A 8 8.48 14.99 -9.99
CA THR A 8 7.20 15.67 -9.76
C THR A 8 7.13 16.36 -8.39
N GLY A 9 7.82 15.84 -7.37
CA GLY A 9 7.93 16.48 -6.05
C GLY A 9 8.62 17.85 -6.09
N TRP A 10 9.44 18.13 -7.10
CA TRP A 10 10.08 19.43 -7.31
C TRP A 10 9.18 20.47 -7.99
N ILE A 11 8.05 20.06 -8.59
CA ILE A 11 7.15 20.96 -9.34
C ILE A 11 6.65 22.12 -8.48
N PRO A 12 6.17 21.93 -7.22
CA PRO A 12 5.71 23.03 -6.38
C PRO A 12 6.83 24.00 -5.99
N VAL A 13 8.04 23.47 -5.76
CA VAL A 13 9.23 24.25 -5.37
C VAL A 13 9.70 25.10 -6.55
N LEU A 14 9.80 24.51 -7.74
CA LEU A 14 10.16 25.21 -8.97
C LEU A 14 9.10 26.26 -9.35
N GLY A 15 7.82 25.94 -9.20
CA GLY A 15 6.72 26.88 -9.42
C GLY A 15 6.79 28.10 -8.51
N LEU A 16 7.17 27.91 -7.25
CA LEU A 16 7.34 29.00 -6.28
C LEU A 16 8.56 29.88 -6.61
N ILE A 17 9.69 29.28 -6.97
CA ILE A 17 10.90 30.00 -7.40
C ILE A 17 10.63 30.82 -8.67
N LEU A 18 9.96 30.24 -9.66
CA LEU A 18 9.61 30.94 -10.90
C LEU A 18 8.59 32.06 -10.66
N GLY A 19 7.62 31.84 -9.77
CA GLY A 19 6.66 32.86 -9.34
C GLY A 19 7.34 34.08 -8.70
N ILE A 20 8.26 33.86 -7.74
CA ILE A 20 9.02 34.94 -7.09
C ILE A 20 9.87 35.70 -8.12
N ASN A 21 10.63 35.00 -8.95
CA ASN A 21 11.46 35.64 -9.99
C ASN A 21 10.60 36.42 -10.99
N GLY A 22 9.43 35.92 -11.37
CA GLY A 22 8.47 36.61 -12.24
C GLY A 22 7.95 37.92 -11.64
N ILE A 23 7.65 37.94 -10.34
CA ILE A 23 7.24 39.16 -9.63
C ILE A 23 8.39 40.18 -9.62
N VAL A 24 9.61 39.75 -9.27
CA VAL A 24 10.79 40.62 -9.23
C VAL A 24 11.09 41.24 -10.60
N LEU A 25 11.08 40.44 -11.66
CA LEU A 25 11.30 40.90 -13.03
C LEU A 25 10.17 41.82 -13.53
N GLY A 26 8.91 41.52 -13.17
CA GLY A 26 7.76 42.38 -13.48
C GLY A 26 7.87 43.77 -12.85
N VAL A 27 8.28 43.84 -11.57
CA VAL A 27 8.51 45.11 -10.86
C VAL A 27 9.68 45.90 -11.47
N LEU A 28 10.78 45.23 -11.84
CA LEU A 28 11.93 45.85 -12.51
C LEU A 28 11.59 46.40 -13.90
N ALA A 29 10.78 45.68 -14.69
CA ALA A 29 10.37 46.10 -16.03
C ALA A 29 9.50 47.36 -16.02
N MET A 30 8.66 47.55 -14.98
CA MET A 30 7.83 48.75 -14.83
C MET A 30 8.63 50.03 -14.53
N ARG A 31 9.89 49.92 -14.10
CA ARG A 31 10.77 51.07 -13.86
C ARG A 31 11.37 51.66 -15.15
N ARG A 32 11.21 51.00 -16.32
CA ARG A 32 11.69 51.51 -17.61
C ARG A 32 10.52 52.07 -18.46
N PRO A 33 10.64 53.27 -19.04
CA PRO A 33 9.55 53.96 -19.74
C PRO A 33 9.02 53.20 -20.97
N ALA A 34 9.85 52.37 -21.62
CA ALA A 34 9.46 51.53 -22.75
C ALA A 34 8.87 50.14 -22.36
N GLY A 35 8.90 49.76 -21.07
CA GLY A 35 8.55 48.41 -20.59
C GLY A 35 7.16 48.27 -19.96
N LYS A 36 6.33 49.33 -19.95
CA LYS A 36 5.07 49.36 -19.19
C LYS A 36 4.05 48.28 -19.59
N SER A 37 3.93 47.94 -20.87
CA SER A 37 3.02 46.89 -21.34
C SER A 37 3.54 45.49 -20.97
N PHE A 38 4.84 45.25 -21.17
CA PHE A 38 5.50 43.99 -20.84
C PHE A 38 5.53 43.72 -19.32
N GLY A 39 5.69 44.76 -18.50
CA GLY A 39 5.66 44.67 -17.03
C GLY A 39 4.28 44.27 -16.49
N ARG A 40 3.18 44.76 -17.09
CA ARG A 40 1.81 44.36 -16.72
C ARG A 40 1.53 42.90 -17.09
N ALA A 41 1.94 42.46 -18.28
CA ALA A 41 1.82 41.06 -18.68
C ALA A 41 2.63 40.12 -17.78
N GLY A 42 3.85 40.53 -17.40
CA GLY A 42 4.69 39.79 -16.46
C GLY A 42 4.09 39.69 -15.04
N LEU A 43 3.46 40.75 -14.54
CA LEU A 43 2.76 40.74 -13.25
C LEU A 43 1.49 39.86 -13.27
N ILE A 44 0.68 39.95 -14.32
CA ILE A 44 -0.52 39.12 -14.46
C ILE A 44 -0.12 37.65 -14.62
N GLY A 45 0.92 37.37 -15.44
CA GLY A 45 1.43 36.02 -15.63
C GLY A 45 2.02 35.41 -14.36
N SER A 46 2.76 36.19 -13.56
CA SER A 46 3.31 35.72 -12.28
C SER A 46 2.25 35.56 -11.20
N ALA A 47 1.24 36.43 -11.14
CA ALA A 47 0.08 36.25 -10.27
C ALA A 47 -0.70 34.99 -10.63
N LEU A 48 -0.96 34.75 -11.92
CA LEU A 48 -1.65 33.56 -12.39
C LEU A 48 -0.83 32.30 -12.10
N ALA A 49 0.47 32.32 -12.37
CA ALA A 49 1.37 31.20 -12.05
C ALA A 49 1.41 30.90 -10.54
N GLY A 50 1.42 31.93 -9.69
CA GLY A 50 1.33 31.79 -8.25
C GLY A 50 0.01 31.13 -7.82
N VAL A 51 -1.13 31.61 -8.33
CA VAL A 51 -2.45 31.04 -8.04
C VAL A 51 -2.55 29.59 -8.52
N THR A 52 -2.08 29.29 -9.73
CA THR A 52 -2.05 27.93 -10.25
C THR A 52 -1.14 27.03 -9.41
N ASN A 53 0.03 27.51 -8.98
CA ASN A 53 0.92 26.74 -8.10
C ASN A 53 0.27 26.43 -6.75
N VAL A 54 -0.40 27.41 -6.14
CA VAL A 54 -1.13 27.22 -4.87
C VAL A 54 -2.26 26.22 -5.06
N LEU A 55 -3.05 26.32 -6.14
CA LEU A 55 -4.14 25.39 -6.43
C LEU A 55 -3.63 23.97 -6.66
N VAL A 56 -2.59 23.79 -7.48
CA VAL A 56 -2.00 22.47 -7.74
C VAL A 56 -1.45 21.88 -6.44
N THR A 57 -0.74 22.68 -5.64
CA THR A 57 -0.23 22.24 -4.33
C THR A 57 -1.37 21.86 -3.39
N MET A 58 -2.45 22.65 -3.34
CA MET A 58 -3.62 22.36 -2.51
C MET A 58 -4.31 21.07 -2.94
N VAL A 59 -4.48 20.83 -4.25
CA VAL A 59 -5.05 19.58 -4.77
C VAL A 59 -4.17 18.38 -4.42
N ILE A 60 -2.85 18.51 -4.53
CA ILE A 60 -1.89 17.47 -4.15
C ILE A 60 -2.00 17.18 -2.65
N VAL A 61 -1.98 18.21 -1.80
CA VAL A 61 -2.08 18.07 -0.34
C VAL A 61 -3.40 17.45 0.07
N ILE A 62 -4.52 17.90 -0.51
CA ILE A 62 -5.85 17.31 -0.24
C ILE A 62 -5.88 15.86 -0.69
N SER A 63 -5.31 15.53 -1.86
CA SER A 63 -5.27 14.16 -2.38
C SER A 63 -4.37 13.24 -1.53
N LEU A 64 -3.26 13.76 -0.99
CA LEU A 64 -2.41 13.03 -0.04
C LEU A 64 -3.08 12.85 1.31
N ALA A 65 -3.79 13.87 1.79
CA ALA A 65 -4.53 13.81 3.05
C ALA A 65 -5.73 12.85 2.95
N SER A 66 -6.45 12.87 1.82
CA SER A 66 -7.59 11.98 1.57
C SER A 66 -7.18 10.55 1.25
N SER A 67 -5.93 10.32 0.82
CA SER A 67 -5.42 8.97 0.55
C SER A 67 -4.85 8.29 1.79
N GLY A 68 -4.77 8.97 2.94
CA GLY A 68 -4.22 8.41 4.19
C GLY A 68 -2.69 8.21 4.17
N ILE A 69 -2.04 8.34 3.02
CA ILE A 69 -0.61 8.10 2.79
C ILE A 69 0.25 8.98 3.73
N GLY A 70 -0.14 10.24 3.93
CA GLY A 70 0.58 11.16 4.80
C GLY A 70 0.55 10.74 6.28
N ALA A 71 -0.58 10.23 6.76
CA ALA A 71 -0.69 9.74 8.14
C ALA A 71 0.12 8.45 8.35
N VAL A 72 0.17 7.59 7.34
CA VAL A 72 0.91 6.31 7.35
C VAL A 72 2.43 6.53 7.42
N ILE A 73 2.96 7.45 6.61
CA ILE A 73 4.39 7.80 6.62
C ILE A 73 4.78 8.43 7.97
N MET A 74 3.91 9.28 8.53
CA MET A 74 4.14 9.94 9.82
C MET A 74 4.04 8.96 11.00
N ALA A 75 3.24 7.90 10.88
CA ALA A 75 3.14 6.79 11.84
C ALA A 75 4.25 5.72 11.65
N GLY A 76 5.11 5.87 10.64
CA GLY A 76 6.24 5.00 10.39
C GLY A 76 5.94 3.70 9.64
N GLY A 77 4.74 3.52 9.08
CA GLY A 77 4.39 2.37 8.24
C GLY A 77 4.66 2.61 6.75
N GLN A 78 4.65 1.55 5.94
CA GLN A 78 4.75 1.69 4.48
C GLN A 78 3.35 1.70 3.83
N PRO A 79 3.00 2.73 3.05
CA PRO A 79 1.71 2.77 2.38
C PRO A 79 1.72 1.83 1.16
N ILE A 80 0.83 0.85 1.16
CA ILE A 80 0.61 -0.06 0.04
C ILE A 80 -0.65 0.38 -0.69
N VAL A 81 -0.51 0.61 -1.99
CA VAL A 81 -1.59 1.15 -2.83
C VAL A 81 -1.66 0.35 -4.12
N THR A 82 -2.73 -0.40 -4.32
CA THR A 82 -3.02 -1.15 -5.56
C THR A 82 -4.28 -0.58 -6.24
N PRO A 83 -4.71 -1.09 -7.40
CA PRO A 83 -6.00 -0.73 -7.98
C PRO A 83 -7.21 -1.22 -7.17
N CYS A 84 -7.03 -2.21 -6.28
CA CYS A 84 -8.14 -2.97 -5.67
C CYS A 84 -8.27 -2.69 -4.18
N TYR A 85 -7.16 -2.35 -3.52
CA TYR A 85 -7.11 -2.03 -2.09
C TYR A 85 -5.90 -1.14 -1.76
N SER A 86 -5.90 -0.62 -0.55
CA SER A 86 -4.72 -0.05 0.09
C SER A 86 -4.68 -0.43 1.56
N PHE A 87 -3.49 -0.53 2.14
CA PHE A 87 -3.28 -0.75 3.57
C PHE A 87 -1.88 -0.28 3.97
N THR A 88 -1.62 -0.25 5.26
CA THR A 88 -0.30 0.05 5.84
C THR A 88 0.44 -1.25 6.10
N GLY A 89 1.53 -1.46 5.36
CA GLY A 89 2.44 -2.58 5.61
C GLY A 89 3.45 -2.27 6.72
N PRO A 90 4.15 -3.30 7.23
CA PRO A 90 5.19 -3.15 8.25
C PRO A 90 6.37 -2.33 7.74
N ARG A 91 6.96 -1.46 8.57
CA ARG A 91 8.06 -0.57 8.16
C ARG A 91 9.27 -1.30 7.57
N ASP A 92 9.64 -2.41 8.20
CA ASP A 92 10.90 -3.10 7.92
C ASP A 92 10.82 -4.05 6.73
N TYR A 93 9.60 -4.27 6.22
CA TYR A 93 9.39 -5.09 5.04
C TYR A 93 9.63 -4.25 3.79
N THR A 94 10.18 -4.88 2.76
CA THR A 94 10.40 -4.25 1.46
C THR A 94 9.42 -4.82 0.44
N ASN A 95 9.05 -4.03 -0.56
CA ASN A 95 8.21 -4.52 -1.65
C ASN A 95 9.07 -5.29 -2.66
N SER A 96 9.11 -6.62 -2.52
CA SER A 96 10.04 -7.49 -3.25
C SER A 96 9.47 -7.97 -4.59
N PHE A 97 8.16 -8.25 -4.66
CA PHE A 97 7.49 -8.68 -5.91
C PHE A 97 6.06 -8.16 -5.99
N GLY A 98 5.91 -6.86 -6.22
CA GLY A 98 4.63 -6.25 -6.57
C GLY A 98 4.58 -5.95 -8.06
N ASN A 99 3.96 -6.80 -8.87
CA ASN A 99 3.27 -6.28 -10.04
C ASN A 99 2.05 -5.50 -9.52
N THR A 100 2.29 -4.31 -8.97
CA THR A 100 1.34 -3.39 -8.34
C THR A 100 0.19 -2.96 -9.28
N ARG A 101 0.18 -3.47 -10.51
CA ARG A 101 -0.87 -3.30 -11.52
C ARG A 101 -1.94 -4.39 -11.47
N ALA A 102 -1.69 -5.50 -10.81
CA ALA A 102 -2.67 -6.55 -10.53
C ALA A 102 -3.01 -6.51 -9.04
N CYS A 103 -4.19 -7.01 -8.61
CA CYS A 103 -4.60 -7.01 -7.19
C CYS A 103 -3.74 -7.90 -6.26
N VAL A 104 -2.45 -8.05 -6.51
CA VAL A 104 -1.46 -8.87 -5.82
C VAL A 104 -0.43 -7.97 -5.14
N THR A 105 -0.04 -8.30 -3.92
CA THR A 105 1.05 -7.63 -3.21
C THR A 105 1.93 -8.67 -2.50
N ALA A 106 3.25 -8.48 -2.52
CA ALA A 106 4.18 -9.24 -1.69
C ALA A 106 5.18 -8.29 -1.00
N LEU A 107 5.10 -8.23 0.34
CA LEU A 107 6.06 -7.54 1.20
C LEU A 107 6.96 -8.58 1.84
N GLU A 108 8.27 -8.38 1.78
CA GLU A 108 9.27 -9.33 2.29
C GLU A 108 10.22 -8.67 3.28
N LEU A 109 10.43 -9.35 4.40
CA LEU A 109 11.47 -9.00 5.35
C LEU A 109 12.77 -9.65 4.87
N LEU A 110 13.63 -8.84 4.26
CA LEU A 110 14.96 -9.25 3.82
C LEU A 110 15.98 -9.01 4.92
N GLY A 111 16.74 -10.05 5.25
CA GLY A 111 17.76 -9.95 6.26
C GLY A 111 18.58 -11.22 6.44
N GLU A 112 19.34 -11.21 7.51
CA GLU A 112 20.17 -12.34 7.93
C GLU A 112 19.89 -12.65 9.40
N ARG A 113 20.11 -13.91 9.81
CA ARG A 113 20.11 -14.29 11.22
C ARG A 113 21.56 -14.49 11.65
N ASP A 114 21.91 -13.95 12.82
CA ASP A 114 23.17 -14.30 13.45
C ASP A 114 23.13 -15.68 14.14
N ALA A 115 24.26 -16.07 14.73
CA ALA A 115 24.41 -17.36 15.40
C ALA A 115 23.48 -17.52 16.62
N ASP A 116 23.02 -16.42 17.21
CA ASP A 116 22.09 -16.40 18.35
C ASP A 116 20.61 -16.36 17.89
N GLY A 117 20.38 -16.38 16.57
CA GLY A 117 19.06 -16.37 15.95
C GLY A 117 18.42 -14.99 15.84
N VAL A 118 19.14 -13.92 16.20
CA VAL A 118 18.67 -12.52 16.13
C VAL A 118 18.60 -12.09 14.67
N ILE A 119 17.51 -11.40 14.33
CA ILE A 119 17.23 -10.94 12.97
C ILE A 119 17.91 -9.59 12.73
N HIS A 120 18.78 -9.54 11.74
CA HIS A 120 19.39 -8.33 11.22
C HIS A 120 18.68 -7.91 9.94
N LYS A 121 17.92 -6.81 10.02
CA LYS A 121 17.09 -6.26 8.95
C LYS A 121 17.94 -5.46 7.96
N THR A 122 18.78 -6.16 7.20
CA THR A 122 19.75 -5.52 6.30
C THR A 122 19.13 -5.04 4.99
N GLY A 123 17.91 -5.48 4.64
CA GLY A 123 17.28 -5.19 3.35
C GLY A 123 17.85 -5.99 2.19
N PHE A 124 18.82 -6.88 2.46
CA PHE A 124 19.45 -7.81 1.54
C PHE A 124 19.52 -9.20 2.21
N GLY A 125 19.90 -10.25 1.47
CA GLY A 125 20.01 -11.60 2.03
C GLY A 125 18.76 -12.44 1.77
N SER A 126 18.36 -13.27 2.75
CA SER A 126 17.24 -14.20 2.60
C SER A 126 15.89 -13.58 3.00
N VAL A 127 14.81 -14.15 2.48
CA VAL A 127 13.45 -13.79 2.89
C VAL A 127 13.16 -14.47 4.22
N LEU A 128 13.14 -13.68 5.29
CA LEU A 128 12.89 -14.15 6.65
C LEU A 128 11.40 -14.14 7.02
N GLY A 129 10.63 -13.27 6.37
CA GLY A 129 9.21 -13.10 6.60
C GLY A 129 8.49 -12.53 5.39
N ARG A 130 7.17 -12.74 5.31
CA ARG A 130 6.36 -12.28 4.18
C ARG A 130 4.95 -11.89 4.60
N VAL A 131 4.46 -10.78 4.04
CA VAL A 131 3.02 -10.44 4.00
C VAL A 131 2.60 -10.45 2.53
N MET A 132 1.70 -11.37 2.16
CA MET A 132 1.31 -11.58 0.78
C MET A 132 -0.20 -11.48 0.63
N VAL A 133 -0.66 -10.67 -0.33
CA VAL A 133 -2.07 -10.59 -0.73
C VAL A 133 -2.20 -11.24 -2.10
N THR A 134 -2.97 -12.32 -2.16
CA THR A 134 -3.22 -13.09 -3.37
C THR A 134 -4.70 -12.99 -3.73
N PRO A 135 -5.07 -12.43 -4.90
CA PRO A 135 -6.39 -12.61 -5.47
C PRO A 135 -6.52 -14.04 -5.95
N ASP A 136 -7.59 -14.72 -5.57
CA ASP A 136 -7.91 -16.01 -6.15
C ASP A 136 -9.03 -15.86 -7.18
N ALA A 137 -8.73 -16.34 -8.39
CA ALA A 137 -9.66 -16.37 -9.51
C ALA A 137 -9.88 -17.82 -10.03
N MET A 138 -9.09 -18.80 -9.58
CA MET A 138 -8.98 -20.11 -10.26
C MET A 138 -8.98 -21.35 -9.36
N MET A 139 -8.81 -21.27 -8.04
CA MET A 139 -8.68 -22.49 -7.21
C MET A 139 -9.98 -23.04 -6.67
N ILE A 140 -11.08 -22.28 -6.74
CA ILE A 140 -12.40 -22.84 -6.45
C ILE A 140 -13.21 -22.88 -7.74
N THR A 141 -13.09 -24.00 -8.45
CA THR A 141 -14.11 -24.43 -9.40
C THR A 141 -15.48 -24.24 -8.73
N ASP A 142 -16.51 -23.83 -9.46
CA ASP A 142 -17.85 -23.59 -8.90
C ASP A 142 -18.42 -24.82 -8.14
N ALA A 143 -17.77 -25.98 -8.21
CA ALA A 143 -18.06 -27.18 -7.43
C ALA A 143 -17.56 -27.16 -5.97
N GLY A 144 -16.58 -26.31 -5.61
CA GLY A 144 -15.92 -26.33 -4.29
C GLY A 144 -16.49 -25.37 -3.24
N VAL A 145 -17.13 -24.26 -3.64
CA VAL A 145 -17.86 -23.41 -2.67
C VAL A 145 -19.32 -23.84 -2.65
N ARG A 146 -19.72 -24.61 -1.63
CA ARG A 146 -21.13 -24.94 -1.41
C ARG A 146 -21.89 -23.71 -0.92
N ASN A 147 -22.20 -22.78 -1.82
CA ASN A 147 -23.06 -21.56 -1.67
C ASN A 147 -22.35 -20.20 -1.73
N GLY A 148 -21.04 -20.13 -1.99
CA GLY A 148 -20.35 -18.83 -2.10
C GLY A 148 -20.16 -18.11 -0.76
N SER A 149 -20.38 -18.77 0.38
CA SER A 149 -20.25 -18.13 1.70
C SER A 149 -18.79 -18.01 2.13
N LEU A 150 -18.48 -17.02 2.97
CA LEU A 150 -17.12 -16.82 3.48
C LEU A 150 -16.60 -18.06 4.23
N ASP A 151 -17.46 -18.73 5.00
CA ASP A 151 -17.08 -19.93 5.77
C ASP A 151 -16.67 -21.10 4.86
N ASP A 152 -17.39 -21.31 3.75
CA ASP A 152 -17.06 -22.34 2.77
C ASP A 152 -15.70 -22.06 2.09
N VAL A 153 -15.44 -20.78 1.77
CA VAL A 153 -14.14 -20.37 1.21
C VAL A 153 -13.03 -20.60 2.22
N VAL A 154 -13.24 -20.24 3.49
CA VAL A 154 -12.24 -20.46 4.56
C VAL A 154 -11.96 -21.95 4.73
N GLU A 155 -12.97 -22.80 4.73
CA GLU A 155 -12.80 -24.26 4.81
C GLU A 155 -12.02 -24.80 3.61
N SER A 156 -12.34 -24.36 2.40
CA SER A 156 -11.58 -24.72 1.19
C SER A 156 -10.12 -24.26 1.25
N VAL A 157 -9.86 -23.05 1.75
CA VAL A 157 -8.49 -22.54 1.94
C VAL A 157 -7.74 -23.36 2.99
N ILE A 158 -8.41 -23.73 4.09
CA ILE A 158 -7.84 -24.61 5.13
C ILE A 158 -7.41 -25.94 4.51
N GLU A 159 -8.29 -26.61 3.77
CA GLU A 159 -8.01 -27.93 3.18
C GLU A 159 -6.92 -27.88 2.10
N THR A 160 -6.91 -26.81 1.30
CA THR A 160 -6.02 -26.72 0.12
C THR A 160 -4.63 -26.20 0.48
N TYR A 161 -4.53 -25.20 1.36
CA TYR A 161 -3.28 -24.50 1.64
C TYR A 161 -2.66 -24.85 2.99
N TYR A 162 -3.43 -25.31 3.98
CA TYR A 162 -2.90 -25.47 5.35
C TYR A 162 -2.21 -26.80 5.68
N PRO A 163 -2.38 -27.92 4.95
CA PRO A 163 -1.60 -29.13 5.22
C PRO A 163 -0.09 -28.91 5.12
N GLU A 164 0.35 -27.95 4.28
CA GLU A 164 1.76 -27.55 4.14
C GLU A 164 2.14 -26.38 5.08
N ALA A 165 1.15 -25.75 5.75
CA ALA A 165 1.35 -24.52 6.50
C ALA A 165 1.51 -24.72 8.02
N GLY A 166 0.92 -25.78 8.59
CA GLY A 166 1.06 -26.13 9.99
C GLY A 166 -0.26 -26.46 10.68
N GLU A 167 -0.23 -26.59 12.01
CA GLU A 167 -1.41 -26.94 12.80
C GLU A 167 -2.27 -25.70 13.07
N VAL A 168 -3.57 -25.77 12.81
CA VAL A 168 -4.49 -24.65 13.06
C VAL A 168 -4.71 -24.49 14.56
N THR A 169 -4.40 -23.32 15.11
CA THR A 169 -4.53 -23.03 16.55
C THR A 169 -5.79 -22.26 16.90
N SER A 170 -6.25 -21.40 15.99
CA SER A 170 -7.49 -20.65 16.13
C SER A 170 -8.14 -20.54 14.76
N PRO A 171 -9.12 -21.42 14.46
CA PRO A 171 -9.88 -21.32 13.24
C PRO A 171 -10.93 -20.22 13.38
N LYS A 172 -11.13 -19.47 12.29
CA LYS A 172 -12.34 -18.69 12.08
C LYS A 172 -12.58 -17.50 13.02
N GLU A 173 -11.56 -16.72 13.34
CA GLU A 173 -11.73 -15.45 14.03
C GLU A 173 -12.42 -14.43 13.11
N ALA A 174 -13.60 -13.96 13.50
CA ALA A 174 -14.34 -12.96 12.75
C ALA A 174 -13.66 -11.58 12.86
N VAL A 175 -13.31 -11.01 11.72
CA VAL A 175 -12.75 -9.66 11.59
C VAL A 175 -13.42 -8.93 10.42
N SER A 176 -13.14 -7.65 10.23
CA SER A 176 -13.66 -6.90 9.09
C SER A 176 -12.56 -6.10 8.41
N LEU A 177 -12.57 -6.09 7.08
CA LEU A 177 -11.70 -5.25 6.26
C LEU A 177 -12.56 -4.15 5.64
N ASP A 178 -12.45 -2.93 6.19
CA ASP A 178 -13.19 -1.76 5.72
C ASP A 178 -14.71 -2.02 5.61
N GLY A 179 -15.27 -2.66 6.65
CA GLY A 179 -16.69 -3.02 6.74
C GLY A 179 -17.11 -4.29 6.00
N VAL A 180 -16.18 -5.00 5.35
CA VAL A 180 -16.42 -6.29 4.69
C VAL A 180 -16.01 -7.42 5.61
N ASP A 181 -16.92 -8.36 5.86
CA ASP A 181 -16.65 -9.52 6.71
C ASP A 181 -15.47 -10.35 6.17
N ALA A 182 -14.54 -10.65 7.06
CA ALA A 182 -13.34 -11.40 6.79
C ALA A 182 -13.05 -12.36 7.94
N ASN A 183 -12.20 -13.34 7.66
CA ASN A 183 -11.93 -14.43 8.59
C ASN A 183 -10.43 -14.61 8.77
N LEU A 184 -9.96 -14.45 10.00
CA LEU A 184 -8.58 -14.66 10.39
C LEU A 184 -8.42 -16.08 10.94
N THR A 185 -7.53 -16.85 10.33
CA THR A 185 -7.16 -18.19 10.81
C THR A 185 -5.69 -18.21 11.19
N ARG A 186 -5.41 -18.70 12.40
CA ARG A 186 -4.06 -18.75 12.99
C ARG A 186 -3.53 -20.16 13.00
N LEU A 187 -2.23 -20.28 12.76
CA LEU A 187 -1.54 -21.56 12.72
C LEU A 187 -0.29 -21.52 13.59
N ASN A 188 0.00 -22.65 14.23
CA ASN A 188 1.34 -22.98 14.69
C ASN A 188 2.17 -23.38 13.48
N GLY A 189 3.11 -22.52 13.09
CA GLY A 189 4.02 -22.79 11.99
C GLY A 189 4.88 -24.01 12.27
N THR A 190 5.08 -24.87 11.27
CA THR A 190 6.02 -26.01 11.32
C THR A 190 7.45 -25.62 10.97
N ALA A 191 7.66 -24.41 10.43
CA ALA A 191 8.97 -23.90 10.09
C ALA A 191 9.69 -23.39 11.35
N GLU A 192 10.88 -23.92 11.61
CA GLU A 192 11.79 -23.33 12.59
C GLU A 192 11.92 -21.83 12.29
N ASN A 193 11.61 -21.01 13.29
CA ASN A 193 11.78 -19.55 13.26
C ASN A 193 10.64 -18.69 12.66
N THR A 194 9.43 -19.25 12.49
CA THR A 194 8.21 -18.41 12.34
C THR A 194 7.54 -18.22 13.70
N ARG A 195 7.27 -16.97 14.10
CA ARG A 195 6.60 -16.63 15.37
C ARG A 195 5.10 -16.46 15.20
N THR A 196 4.69 -15.82 14.10
CA THR A 196 3.28 -15.68 13.76
C THR A 196 3.03 -16.21 12.36
N ARG A 197 2.07 -17.13 12.24
CA ARG A 197 1.53 -17.57 10.97
C ARG A 197 0.02 -17.41 10.98
N ALA A 198 -0.49 -16.62 10.04
CA ALA A 198 -1.92 -16.38 9.94
C ALA A 198 -2.34 -16.18 8.49
N PHE A 199 -3.61 -16.44 8.22
CA PHE A 199 -4.25 -16.18 6.95
C PHE A 199 -5.54 -15.43 7.18
N LEU A 200 -5.73 -14.36 6.44
CA LEU A 200 -6.95 -13.57 6.45
C LEU A 200 -7.65 -13.75 5.10
N THR A 201 -8.86 -14.27 5.14
CA THR A 201 -9.67 -14.56 3.95
C THR A 201 -10.85 -13.61 3.90
N VAL A 202 -11.12 -13.04 2.72
CA VAL A 202 -12.21 -12.08 2.51
C VAL A 202 -12.81 -12.24 1.11
N LEU A 203 -14.14 -12.20 1.01
CA LEU A 203 -14.80 -12.17 -0.30
C LEU A 203 -14.55 -10.82 -0.98
N ALA A 204 -14.42 -10.82 -2.30
CA ALA A 204 -14.30 -9.58 -3.04
C ALA A 204 -15.59 -8.76 -2.91
N PRO A 205 -15.59 -7.55 -2.29
CA PRO A 205 -16.81 -6.76 -2.11
C PRO A 205 -17.43 -6.22 -3.40
N LYS A 206 -16.68 -6.28 -4.50
CA LYS A 206 -17.11 -5.93 -5.83
C LYS A 206 -16.28 -6.65 -6.87
N ALA A 207 -16.67 -6.54 -8.14
CA ALA A 207 -15.95 -7.13 -9.25
C ALA A 207 -14.56 -6.49 -9.41
N TYR A 208 -13.52 -7.23 -9.03
CA TYR A 208 -12.14 -6.97 -9.44
C TYR A 208 -11.74 -7.94 -10.54
N GLN A 209 -10.74 -7.57 -11.33
CA GLN A 209 -10.18 -8.45 -12.36
C GLN A 209 -8.72 -8.77 -12.07
N PHE A 210 -8.37 -10.03 -12.26
CA PHE A 210 -6.99 -10.51 -12.26
C PHE A 210 -6.75 -11.27 -13.56
N ALA A 211 -5.88 -10.71 -14.41
CA ALA A 211 -5.72 -11.17 -15.79
C ALA A 211 -7.06 -11.18 -16.55
N ALA A 212 -7.55 -12.34 -16.98
CA ALA A 212 -8.82 -12.49 -17.68
C ALA A 212 -9.99 -12.89 -16.75
N ASP A 213 -9.71 -13.20 -15.49
CA ASP A 213 -10.65 -13.86 -14.60
C ASP A 213 -11.17 -12.92 -13.50
N PRO A 214 -12.45 -13.02 -13.13
CA PRO A 214 -13.01 -12.25 -12.02
C PRO A 214 -12.45 -12.77 -10.69
N VAL A 215 -11.97 -11.84 -9.85
CA VAL A 215 -11.52 -12.19 -8.49
C VAL A 215 -12.75 -12.48 -7.63
N LYS A 216 -12.78 -13.66 -7.01
CA LYS A 216 -13.88 -14.06 -6.12
C LYS A 216 -13.58 -13.73 -4.65
N PHE A 217 -12.33 -13.92 -4.23
CA PHE A 217 -11.87 -13.66 -2.88
C PHE A 217 -10.38 -13.31 -2.85
N PHE A 218 -9.94 -12.79 -1.71
CA PHE A 218 -8.54 -12.52 -1.41
C PHE A 218 -8.11 -13.39 -0.23
N VAL A 219 -6.87 -13.88 -0.31
CA VAL A 219 -6.17 -14.49 0.81
C VAL A 219 -4.96 -13.64 1.13
N ILE A 220 -4.85 -13.21 2.38
CA ILE A 220 -3.74 -12.43 2.89
C ILE A 220 -2.96 -13.35 3.84
N SER A 221 -1.75 -13.74 3.45
CA SER A 221 -0.87 -14.58 4.28
C SER A 221 0.11 -13.72 5.05
N PHE A 222 0.21 -13.99 6.35
CA PHE A 222 1.18 -13.40 7.27
C PHE A 222 2.14 -14.51 7.74
N VAL A 223 3.41 -14.35 7.41
CA VAL A 223 4.52 -15.17 7.92
C VAL A 223 5.52 -14.21 8.56
N ILE A 224 5.42 -14.07 9.89
CA ILE A 224 6.20 -13.09 10.65
C ILE A 224 7.21 -13.84 11.55
N PRO A 225 8.51 -13.59 11.38
CA PRO A 225 9.55 -14.27 12.14
C PRO A 225 9.85 -13.63 13.51
N GLU A 226 9.26 -12.47 13.78
CA GLU A 226 9.40 -11.68 15.02
C GLU A 226 8.10 -11.75 15.85
N ASP A 227 8.19 -11.43 17.15
CA ASP A 227 7.07 -11.53 18.08
C ASP A 227 6.01 -10.41 17.91
N ASN A 228 6.20 -9.49 16.96
CA ASN A 228 5.30 -8.37 16.67
C ASN A 228 4.22 -8.69 15.61
N GLY A 229 3.99 -9.97 15.29
CA GLY A 229 3.07 -10.36 14.22
C GLY A 229 1.63 -9.90 14.45
N GLU A 230 1.16 -9.85 15.70
CA GLU A 230 -0.19 -9.36 16.03
C GLU A 230 -0.37 -7.87 15.74
N GLU A 231 0.66 -7.07 16.04
CA GLU A 231 0.66 -5.63 15.75
C GLU A 231 0.62 -5.39 14.24
N ILE A 232 1.34 -6.21 13.48
CA ILE A 232 1.36 -6.17 12.01
C ILE A 232 -0.02 -6.53 11.43
N ILE A 233 -0.67 -7.57 11.94
CA ILE A 233 -2.01 -7.99 11.50
C ILE A 233 -3.03 -6.89 11.80
N ALA A 234 -3.04 -6.37 13.04
CA ALA A 234 -3.95 -5.31 13.45
C ALA A 234 -3.78 -4.04 12.61
N ALA A 235 -2.54 -3.58 12.40
CA ALA A 235 -2.26 -2.42 11.57
C ALA A 235 -2.73 -2.60 10.12
N ALA A 236 -2.56 -3.80 9.54
CA ALA A 236 -3.05 -4.11 8.21
C ALA A 236 -4.58 -4.07 8.13
N ILE A 237 -5.28 -4.64 9.12
CA ILE A 237 -6.74 -4.64 9.21
C ILE A 237 -7.29 -3.21 9.36
N ASP A 238 -6.79 -2.45 10.33
CA ASP A 238 -7.30 -1.11 10.68
C ASP A 238 -7.14 -0.10 9.54
N SER A 239 -6.03 -0.23 8.80
CA SER A 239 -5.69 0.68 7.70
C SER A 239 -6.19 0.20 6.34
N TRP A 240 -6.82 -0.98 6.26
CA TRP A 240 -7.32 -1.52 5.01
C TRP A 240 -8.41 -0.62 4.43
N ARG A 241 -8.34 -0.35 3.13
CA ARG A 241 -9.38 0.36 2.37
C ARG A 241 -9.60 -0.30 1.03
N TRP A 242 -10.86 -0.58 0.69
CA TRP A 242 -11.22 -1.03 -0.65
C TRP A 242 -11.25 0.14 -1.63
N LYS A 243 -10.99 -0.14 -2.91
CA LYS A 243 -10.98 0.88 -3.97
C LYS A 243 -11.98 0.58 -5.04
#